data_AF-A0AB36V5U5-F1
#
_entry.id   AF-A0AB36V5U5-F1
#
_cell.length_a   1.000
_cell.length_b   1.000
_cell.length_c   1.000
_cell.angle_alpha   90.00
_cell.angle_beta   90.00
_cell.angle_gamma   90.00
#
_symmetry.space_group_name_H-M   'P 1'
#
loop_
_entity.id
_entity.type
_entity.pdbx_description
1 polymer ?
#
loop_
_entity_poly.entity_id
_entity_poly.type
_entity_poly.pdbx_seq_one_letter_code
_entity_poly.pdbx_strand_id
1 'polypeptide(L)'
;MNRQRYYNYIAEKIGTLASIIKANGKLNFLDLNIHSETFFRDFLNILYDYELIPSNVGKANYEAIDLIDEQKKIVVQVSSTATPKKINDTLEKKKIKDLAQDDYKLKFLFIADEAKKLREKTYINKHNINFEPGTDIMDKVTILESVSQLSIDKLTNLYDLVQKEFGERPNIVRISSNLATIVNFLAKENLENVTNHVPLNEYGIEEKIEFNNLMDIKESTFDAYIIYYGMLDKLYEEFIREGTNKTLSVFRKIASFYEKEIVNKDISNIDKFFNILGKVQEHVMESDMLSEIPEEEIDMCVRIIVVDAFVRCKIFKNPRGYTHVATK
;
A
#
# COMPACT_ATOMS: atom_id res chain seq x y z
N MET A 1 15.06 9.73 5.04
CA MET A 1 16.22 9.60 4.13
C MET A 1 15.86 8.66 2.97
N ASN A 2 16.08 9.06 1.72
CA ASN A 2 15.66 8.28 0.54
C ASN A 2 16.27 6.87 0.50
N ARG A 3 17.53 6.72 0.93
CA ARG A 3 18.21 5.42 1.02
C ARG A 3 17.45 4.41 1.88
N GLN A 4 17.00 4.84 3.06
CA GLN A 4 16.19 4.00 3.96
C GLN A 4 14.85 3.63 3.32
N ARG A 5 14.20 4.58 2.62
CA ARG A 5 12.94 4.34 1.93
C ARG A 5 13.09 3.28 0.83
N TYR A 6 14.11 3.42 -0.03
CA TYR A 6 14.38 2.48 -1.12
C TYR A 6 14.76 1.10 -0.60
N TYR A 7 15.68 1.03 0.37
CA TYR A 7 16.06 -0.22 1.00
C TYR A 7 14.86 -0.93 1.63
N ASN A 8 14.06 -0.21 2.44
CA ASN A 8 12.89 -0.80 3.10
C ASN A 8 11.87 -1.34 2.09
N TYR A 9 11.69 -0.65 0.96
CA TYR A 9 10.80 -1.09 -0.11
C TYR A 9 11.30 -2.39 -0.75
N ILE A 10 12.58 -2.41 -1.15
CA ILE A 10 13.21 -3.60 -1.74
C ILE A 10 13.15 -4.80 -0.78
N ALA A 11 13.51 -4.58 0.49
CA ALA A 11 13.48 -5.62 1.53
C ALA A 11 12.08 -6.20 1.76
N GLU A 12 11.06 -5.35 1.80
CA GLU A 12 9.66 -5.76 1.93
C GLU A 12 9.25 -6.64 0.75
N LYS A 13 9.45 -6.18 -0.50
CA LYS A 13 9.00 -6.93 -1.69
C LYS A 13 9.71 -8.26 -1.86
N ILE A 14 11.02 -8.32 -1.60
CA ILE A 14 11.79 -9.58 -1.60
C ILE A 14 11.26 -10.52 -0.51
N GLY A 15 10.98 -10.01 0.70
CA GLY A 15 10.41 -10.79 1.79
C GLY A 15 9.01 -11.34 1.49
N THR A 16 8.16 -10.54 0.86
CA THR A 16 6.83 -10.95 0.39
C THR A 16 6.93 -12.03 -0.68
N LEU A 17 7.78 -11.83 -1.70
CA LEU A 17 8.00 -12.81 -2.76
C LEU A 17 8.48 -14.16 -2.19
N ALA A 18 9.49 -14.13 -1.32
CA ALA A 18 10.00 -15.32 -0.64
C ALA A 18 8.90 -16.07 0.14
N SER A 19 8.02 -15.33 0.81
CA SER A 19 6.91 -15.90 1.57
C SER A 19 5.86 -16.53 0.66
N ILE A 20 5.52 -15.88 -0.44
CA ILE A 20 4.58 -16.39 -1.46
C ILE A 20 5.13 -17.67 -2.09
N ILE A 21 6.40 -17.68 -2.50
CA ILE A 21 7.06 -18.86 -3.08
C ILE A 21 7.05 -20.02 -2.08
N LYS A 22 7.33 -19.75 -0.80
CA LYS A 22 7.30 -20.78 0.25
C LYS A 22 5.91 -21.35 0.49
N ALA A 23 4.87 -20.52 0.42
CA ALA A 23 3.48 -20.95 0.54
C ALA A 23 3.06 -21.78 -0.69
N ASN A 24 3.36 -21.29 -1.90
CA ASN A 24 2.95 -21.90 -3.16
C ASN A 24 3.77 -23.13 -3.57
N GLY A 25 4.99 -23.28 -3.04
CA GLY A 25 5.76 -24.53 -3.14
C GLY A 25 5.06 -25.73 -2.49
N LYS A 26 4.08 -25.50 -1.60
CA LYS A 26 3.19 -26.55 -1.07
C LYS A 26 2.00 -26.86 -1.98
N LEU A 27 1.71 -25.99 -2.95
CA LEU A 27 0.54 -26.04 -3.84
C LEU A 27 0.89 -26.36 -5.31
N ASN A 28 2.17 -26.62 -5.63
CA ASN A 28 2.67 -27.00 -6.97
C ASN A 28 2.41 -25.99 -8.12
N PHE A 29 2.35 -24.69 -7.83
CA PHE A 29 2.31 -23.67 -8.90
C PHE A 29 3.72 -23.44 -9.49
N LEU A 30 3.99 -24.01 -10.67
CA LEU A 30 5.27 -23.92 -11.39
C LEU A 30 5.54 -22.53 -11.99
N ASP A 31 4.51 -21.78 -12.36
CA ASP A 31 4.64 -20.50 -13.09
C ASP A 31 5.41 -19.43 -12.30
N LEU A 32 5.27 -19.42 -10.97
CA LEU A 32 5.95 -18.43 -10.11
C LEU A 32 7.47 -18.60 -10.08
N ASN A 33 7.99 -19.81 -10.29
CA ASN A 33 9.43 -20.03 -10.29
C ASN A 33 10.10 -19.41 -11.52
N ILE A 34 9.49 -19.57 -12.70
CA ILE A 34 9.98 -19.01 -13.98
C ILE A 34 9.98 -17.47 -13.93
N HIS A 35 8.90 -16.88 -13.40
CA HIS A 35 8.85 -15.43 -13.21
C HIS A 35 9.89 -14.94 -12.20
N SER A 36 10.13 -15.71 -11.14
CA SER A 36 11.16 -15.37 -10.14
C SER A 36 12.57 -15.41 -10.72
N GLU A 37 12.90 -16.39 -11.57
CA GLU A 37 14.20 -16.46 -12.25
C GLU A 37 14.47 -15.21 -13.11
N THR A 38 13.46 -14.77 -13.88
CA THR A 38 13.56 -13.58 -14.72
C THR A 38 13.78 -12.32 -13.87
N PHE A 39 13.01 -12.15 -12.80
CA PHE A 39 13.19 -11.04 -11.87
C PHE A 39 14.59 -11.07 -11.23
N PHE A 40 15.02 -12.21 -10.69
CA PHE A 40 16.33 -12.31 -10.03
C PHE A 40 17.51 -12.18 -11.00
N ARG A 41 17.36 -12.53 -12.28
CA ARG A 41 18.34 -12.23 -13.32
C ARG A 41 18.60 -10.72 -13.41
N ASP A 42 17.55 -9.94 -13.63
CA ASP A 42 17.68 -8.49 -13.79
C ASP A 42 18.13 -7.83 -12.49
N PHE A 43 17.68 -8.36 -11.36
CA PHE A 43 18.09 -7.93 -10.03
C PHE A 43 19.59 -8.14 -9.80
N LEU A 44 20.13 -9.33 -10.10
CA LEU A 44 21.55 -9.66 -9.94
C LEU A 44 22.43 -8.89 -10.93
N ASN A 45 21.93 -8.64 -12.14
CA ASN A 45 22.62 -7.80 -13.12
C ASN A 45 22.85 -6.38 -12.59
N ILE A 46 21.86 -5.78 -11.94
CA ILE A 46 22.04 -4.46 -11.30
C ILE A 46 22.92 -4.55 -10.04
N LEU A 47 22.71 -5.57 -9.20
CA LEU A 47 23.38 -5.68 -7.91
C LEU A 47 24.90 -5.91 -8.05
N TYR A 48 25.30 -6.77 -8.98
CA TYR A 48 26.70 -7.21 -9.15
C TYR A 48 27.31 -6.81 -10.52
N ASP A 49 26.61 -5.94 -11.26
CA ASP A 49 26.95 -5.53 -12.63
C ASP A 49 27.04 -6.69 -13.62
N TYR A 50 26.37 -7.82 -13.39
CA TYR A 50 26.43 -8.98 -14.28
C TYR A 50 25.64 -8.75 -15.59
N GLU A 51 25.87 -9.65 -16.55
CA GLU A 51 25.13 -9.76 -17.81
C GLU A 51 24.48 -11.15 -17.93
N LEU A 52 23.77 -11.56 -16.88
CA LEU A 52 23.09 -12.84 -16.83
C LEU A 52 21.96 -12.89 -17.87
N ILE A 53 21.92 -13.98 -18.64
CA ILE A 53 20.82 -14.39 -19.51
C ILE A 53 20.34 -15.78 -19.10
N PRO A 54 19.09 -16.18 -19.44
CA PRO A 54 18.63 -17.53 -19.16
C PRO A 54 19.48 -18.56 -19.93
N SER A 55 19.90 -19.62 -19.26
CA SER A 55 20.73 -20.68 -19.85
C SER A 55 20.02 -21.40 -21.01
N ASN A 56 18.68 -21.42 -21.01
CA ASN A 56 17.85 -22.09 -22.01
C ASN A 56 17.71 -21.35 -23.35
N VAL A 57 18.31 -20.17 -23.52
CA VAL A 57 18.25 -19.43 -24.80
C VAL A 57 19.23 -20.04 -25.81
N GLY A 58 18.71 -20.79 -26.79
CA GLY A 58 19.44 -21.23 -27.98
C GLY A 58 20.17 -22.58 -27.89
N LYS A 59 20.14 -23.29 -26.76
CA LYS A 59 20.63 -24.68 -26.63
C LYS A 59 19.65 -25.48 -25.78
N ALA A 60 19.16 -26.60 -26.30
CA ALA A 60 18.26 -27.48 -25.57
C ALA A 60 18.97 -28.07 -24.33
N ASN A 61 18.39 -27.80 -23.15
CA ASN A 61 18.64 -28.42 -21.86
C ASN A 61 19.98 -28.11 -21.16
N TYR A 62 20.06 -26.93 -20.54
CA TYR A 62 20.96 -26.69 -19.40
C TYR A 62 20.30 -27.15 -18.09
N GLU A 63 20.14 -28.46 -17.90
CA GLU A 63 19.47 -29.01 -16.69
C GLU A 63 20.20 -28.68 -15.35
N ALA A 64 21.36 -28.05 -15.38
CA ALA A 64 22.18 -27.79 -14.19
C ALA A 64 22.13 -26.34 -13.66
N ILE A 65 21.85 -25.36 -14.52
CA ILE A 65 22.00 -23.93 -14.21
C ILE A 65 20.88 -23.14 -14.88
N ASP A 66 20.44 -22.06 -14.25
CA ASP A 66 19.27 -21.31 -14.70
C ASP A 66 19.72 -20.03 -15.45
N LEU A 67 20.80 -19.41 -15.00
CA LEU A 67 21.33 -18.16 -15.57
C LEU A 67 22.83 -18.28 -15.88
N ILE A 68 23.29 -17.59 -16.93
CA ILE A 68 24.68 -17.56 -17.38
C ILE A 68 25.10 -16.15 -17.81
N ASP A 69 26.30 -15.75 -17.39
CA ASP A 69 27.04 -14.58 -17.88
C ASP A 69 28.32 -15.11 -18.54
N GLU A 70 28.34 -15.08 -19.88
CA GLU A 70 29.46 -15.60 -20.65
C GLU A 70 30.72 -14.72 -20.59
N GLN A 71 30.56 -13.42 -20.29
CA GLN A 71 31.66 -12.47 -20.23
C GLN A 71 32.44 -12.63 -18.92
N LYS A 72 31.73 -12.63 -17.80
CA LYS A 72 32.31 -12.77 -16.45
C LYS A 72 32.50 -14.22 -16.03
N LYS A 73 32.08 -15.18 -16.87
CA LYS A 73 32.14 -16.62 -16.61
C LYS A 73 31.42 -16.98 -15.32
N ILE A 74 30.20 -16.49 -15.13
CA ILE A 74 29.39 -16.77 -13.95
C ILE A 74 28.16 -17.57 -14.38
N VAL A 75 27.83 -18.59 -13.61
CA VAL A 75 26.58 -19.33 -13.74
C VAL A 75 25.85 -19.34 -12.41
N VAL A 76 24.53 -19.13 -12.45
CA VAL A 76 23.69 -19.07 -11.25
C VAL A 76 22.61 -20.13 -11.35
N GLN A 77 22.51 -20.95 -10.31
CA GLN A 77 21.38 -21.84 -10.07
C GLN A 77 20.42 -21.13 -9.10
N VAL A 78 19.17 -20.95 -9.50
CA VAL A 78 18.12 -20.30 -8.72
C VAL A 78 17.18 -21.37 -8.17
N SER A 79 16.95 -21.40 -6.86
CA SER A 79 16.07 -22.40 -6.25
C SER A 79 15.24 -21.82 -5.12
N SER A 80 13.99 -22.28 -5.00
CA SER A 80 13.15 -21.95 -3.84
C SER A 80 13.61 -22.64 -2.55
N THR A 81 14.14 -23.87 -2.64
CA THR A 81 14.48 -24.69 -1.47
C THR A 81 15.98 -24.78 -1.21
N ALA A 82 16.41 -24.48 0.00
CA ALA A 82 17.80 -24.56 0.41
C ALA A 82 18.12 -25.92 1.07
N THR A 83 18.62 -26.89 0.31
CA THR A 83 19.08 -28.18 0.88
C THR A 83 20.47 -28.58 0.38
N PRO A 84 21.27 -29.31 1.19
CA PRO A 84 22.56 -29.80 0.75
C PRO A 84 22.47 -30.71 -0.48
N LYS A 85 21.36 -31.46 -0.58
CA LYS A 85 21.06 -32.32 -1.71
C LYS A 85 21.01 -31.52 -3.02
N LYS A 86 20.35 -30.35 -3.06
CA LYS A 86 20.30 -29.51 -4.28
C LYS A 86 21.69 -29.10 -4.78
N ILE A 87 22.57 -28.75 -3.85
CA ILE A 87 23.95 -28.34 -4.17
C ILE A 87 24.74 -29.54 -4.71
N ASN A 88 24.72 -30.68 -4.01
CA ASN A 88 25.42 -31.89 -4.46
C ASN A 88 24.87 -32.41 -5.79
N ASP A 89 23.54 -32.50 -5.93
CA ASP A 89 22.88 -32.94 -7.17
C ASP A 89 23.29 -32.04 -8.34
N THR A 90 23.48 -30.74 -8.12
CA THR A 90 23.95 -29.80 -9.15
C THR A 90 25.42 -30.02 -9.48
N LEU A 91 26.29 -30.09 -8.46
CA LEU A 91 27.74 -30.30 -8.61
C LEU A 91 28.10 -31.64 -9.28
N GLU A 92 27.24 -32.66 -9.18
CA GLU A 92 27.46 -33.96 -9.82
C GLU A 92 27.11 -33.98 -11.31
N LYS A 93 26.28 -33.04 -11.81
CA LYS A 93 25.81 -33.02 -13.19
C LYS A 93 26.96 -32.94 -14.18
N LYS A 94 26.87 -33.72 -15.26
CA LYS A 94 27.92 -33.81 -16.28
C LYS A 94 28.30 -32.45 -16.87
N LYS A 95 27.34 -31.53 -17.03
CA LYS A 95 27.58 -30.20 -17.62
C LYS A 95 28.47 -29.29 -16.76
N ILE A 96 28.49 -29.50 -15.44
CA ILE A 96 29.41 -28.79 -14.55
C ILE A 96 30.86 -29.07 -14.91
N LYS A 97 31.16 -30.24 -15.50
CA LYS A 97 32.49 -30.54 -16.05
C LYS A 97 32.90 -29.58 -17.16
N ASP A 98 32.01 -29.34 -18.13
CA ASP A 98 32.30 -28.44 -19.26
C ASP A 98 32.50 -27.00 -18.74
N LEU A 99 31.63 -26.56 -17.83
CA LEU A 99 31.72 -25.23 -17.20
C LEU A 99 33.00 -25.07 -16.38
N ALA A 100 33.43 -26.10 -15.65
CA ALA A 100 34.70 -26.09 -14.93
C ALA A 100 35.91 -26.00 -15.88
N GLN A 101 35.85 -26.68 -17.03
CA GLN A 101 36.91 -26.61 -18.05
C GLN A 101 37.00 -25.23 -18.69
N ASP A 102 35.85 -24.55 -18.83
CA ASP A 102 35.74 -23.20 -19.37
C ASP A 102 35.92 -22.11 -18.28
N ASP A 103 36.42 -22.48 -17.09
CA ASP A 103 36.72 -21.60 -15.95
C ASP A 103 35.52 -20.80 -15.41
N TYR A 104 34.31 -21.38 -15.47
CA TYR A 104 33.13 -20.76 -14.89
C TYR A 104 33.09 -20.88 -13.37
N LYS A 105 32.55 -19.83 -12.75
CA LYS A 105 32.19 -19.78 -11.34
C LYS A 105 30.70 -20.08 -11.14
N LEU A 106 30.42 -21.09 -10.32
CA LEU A 106 29.05 -21.49 -9.97
C LEU A 106 28.58 -20.78 -8.69
N LYS A 107 27.39 -20.21 -8.76
CA LYS A 107 26.67 -19.62 -7.62
C LYS A 107 25.30 -20.25 -7.45
N PHE A 108 24.84 -20.32 -6.20
CA PHE A 108 23.48 -20.74 -5.84
C PHE A 108 22.73 -19.55 -5.26
N LEU A 109 21.49 -19.35 -5.71
CA LEU A 109 20.57 -18.36 -5.15
C LEU A 109 19.33 -19.05 -4.61
N PHE A 110 19.18 -19.03 -3.29
CA PHE A 110 18.00 -19.52 -2.59
C PHE A 110 17.00 -18.39 -2.32
N ILE A 111 15.88 -18.40 -3.05
CA ILE A 111 14.94 -17.25 -3.08
C ILE A 111 13.86 -17.29 -2.00
N ALA A 112 13.63 -18.43 -1.35
CA ALA A 112 12.64 -18.55 -0.27
C ALA A 112 13.26 -18.93 1.09
N ASP A 113 14.11 -19.95 1.11
CA ASP A 113 14.78 -20.40 2.34
C ASP A 113 16.09 -19.67 2.62
N GLU A 114 16.42 -19.54 3.90
CA GLU A 114 17.73 -19.05 4.34
C GLU A 114 18.77 -20.15 4.25
N ALA A 115 19.96 -19.79 3.77
CA ALA A 115 21.02 -20.73 3.42
C ALA A 115 22.24 -20.64 4.34
N LYS A 116 22.14 -19.95 5.47
CA LYS A 116 23.27 -19.76 6.41
C LYS A 116 23.97 -21.07 6.78
N LYS A 117 23.21 -22.09 7.18
CA LYS A 117 23.76 -23.42 7.53
C LYS A 117 24.36 -24.18 6.34
N LEU A 118 24.07 -23.77 5.11
CA LEU A 118 24.65 -24.39 3.91
C LEU A 118 26.04 -23.83 3.60
N ARG A 119 26.32 -22.59 4.00
CA ARG A 119 27.64 -21.93 3.82
C ARG A 119 28.73 -22.53 4.68
N GLU A 120 28.36 -23.10 5.82
CA GLU A 120 29.28 -23.71 6.79
C GLU A 120 29.60 -25.18 6.47
N LYS A 121 29.01 -25.74 5.39
CA LYS A 121 29.15 -27.15 5.02
C LYS A 121 30.16 -27.34 3.90
N THR A 122 30.68 -28.56 3.83
CA THR A 122 31.49 -29.06 2.72
C THR A 122 30.63 -29.86 1.73
N TYR A 123 30.98 -29.77 0.45
CA TYR A 123 30.25 -30.42 -0.65
C TYR A 123 31.22 -31.20 -1.53
N ILE A 124 30.71 -32.26 -2.17
CA ILE A 124 31.52 -33.06 -3.09
C ILE A 124 31.50 -32.38 -4.45
N ASN A 125 32.52 -31.56 -4.72
CA ASN A 125 32.70 -30.88 -6.00
C ASN A 125 33.40 -31.80 -7.01
N LYS A 126 32.65 -32.78 -7.54
CA LYS A 126 33.17 -33.86 -8.39
C LYS A 126 33.99 -33.38 -9.60
N HIS A 127 33.61 -32.24 -10.17
CA HIS A 127 34.24 -31.71 -11.39
C HIS A 127 35.16 -30.51 -11.13
N ASN A 128 35.40 -30.16 -9.86
CA ASN A 128 36.26 -29.04 -9.44
C ASN A 128 35.88 -27.68 -10.07
N ILE A 129 34.58 -27.40 -10.23
CA ILE A 129 34.14 -26.07 -10.66
C ILE A 129 34.50 -25.02 -9.61
N ASN A 130 34.77 -23.77 -9.99
CA ASN A 130 35.00 -22.70 -9.04
C ASN A 130 33.71 -22.44 -8.23
N PHE A 131 33.71 -22.86 -6.96
CA PHE A 131 32.58 -22.75 -6.04
C PHE A 131 33.08 -22.77 -4.59
N GLU A 132 32.85 -21.66 -3.88
CA GLU A 132 33.16 -21.49 -2.46
C GLU A 132 31.86 -21.28 -1.66
N PRO A 133 31.40 -22.28 -0.88
CA PRO A 133 30.14 -22.20 -0.12
C PRO A 133 29.96 -20.91 0.68
N GLY A 134 31.04 -20.36 1.26
CA GLY A 134 30.97 -19.14 2.07
C GLY A 134 30.53 -17.90 1.30
N THR A 135 30.83 -17.82 -0.01
CA THR A 135 30.62 -16.61 -0.83
C THR A 135 29.69 -16.83 -2.03
N ASP A 136 29.50 -18.08 -2.45
CA ASP A 136 28.77 -18.43 -3.66
C ASP A 136 27.39 -19.02 -3.38
N ILE A 137 27.03 -19.19 -2.11
CA ILE A 137 25.66 -19.49 -1.68
C ILE A 137 24.99 -18.18 -1.23
N MET A 138 24.04 -17.72 -2.03
CA MET A 138 23.24 -16.52 -1.80
C MET A 138 21.83 -16.91 -1.34
N ASP A 139 21.24 -16.03 -0.54
CA ASP A 139 19.86 -16.07 -0.08
C ASP A 139 19.32 -14.65 0.07
N LYS A 140 18.06 -14.50 0.45
CA LYS A 140 17.46 -13.17 0.70
C LYS A 140 18.29 -12.30 1.64
N VAL A 141 18.94 -12.89 2.66
CA VAL A 141 19.67 -12.13 3.69
C VAL A 141 20.95 -11.55 3.08
N THR A 142 21.77 -12.41 2.46
CA THR A 142 23.03 -11.98 1.82
C THR A 142 22.83 -11.02 0.66
N ILE A 143 21.73 -11.19 -0.10
CA ILE A 143 21.35 -10.23 -1.13
C ILE A 143 21.01 -8.88 -0.49
N LEU A 144 20.16 -8.85 0.55
CA LEU A 144 19.78 -7.59 1.20
C LEU A 144 20.97 -6.91 1.89
N GLU A 145 21.89 -7.68 2.45
CA GLU A 145 23.17 -7.17 2.95
C GLU A 145 23.95 -6.47 1.82
N SER A 146 24.04 -7.08 0.65
CA SER A 146 24.67 -6.48 -0.54
C SER A 146 23.95 -5.20 -0.98
N VAL A 147 22.61 -5.19 -0.99
CA VAL A 147 21.79 -4.01 -1.32
C VAL A 147 22.05 -2.86 -0.35
N SER A 148 22.22 -3.14 0.95
CA SER A 148 22.48 -2.11 1.97
C SER A 148 23.78 -1.32 1.73
N GLN A 149 24.72 -1.89 0.97
CA GLN A 149 26.02 -1.29 0.67
C GLN A 149 26.05 -0.52 -0.66
N LEU A 150 25.00 -0.57 -1.47
CA LEU A 150 24.96 0.06 -2.81
C LEU A 150 25.05 1.59 -2.76
N SER A 151 25.75 2.21 -3.72
CA SER A 151 25.66 3.66 -3.93
C SER A 151 24.21 4.10 -4.15
N ILE A 152 23.91 5.38 -3.88
CA ILE A 152 22.53 5.87 -4.01
C ILE A 152 21.98 5.70 -5.44
N ASP A 153 22.83 5.85 -6.46
CA ASP A 153 22.43 5.70 -7.87
C ASP A 153 22.08 4.24 -8.19
N LYS A 154 22.93 3.28 -7.79
CA LYS A 154 22.63 1.85 -7.98
C LYS A 154 21.41 1.41 -7.18
N LEU A 155 21.27 1.90 -5.95
CA LEU A 155 20.10 1.61 -5.12
C LEU A 155 18.81 2.16 -5.76
N THR A 156 18.88 3.32 -6.42
CA THR A 156 17.75 3.90 -7.15
C THR A 156 17.39 3.05 -8.36
N ASN A 157 18.37 2.64 -9.17
CA ASN A 157 18.12 1.74 -10.31
C ASN A 157 17.50 0.41 -9.87
N LEU A 158 17.99 -0.16 -8.78
CA LEU A 158 17.45 -1.40 -8.22
C LEU A 158 16.03 -1.20 -7.66
N TYR A 159 15.79 -0.06 -7.00
CA TYR A 159 14.45 0.32 -6.55
C TYR A 159 13.47 0.44 -7.72
N ASP A 160 13.87 1.10 -8.81
CA ASP A 160 13.03 1.28 -10.00
C ASP A 160 12.70 -0.07 -10.65
N LEU A 161 13.64 -1.02 -10.71
CA LEU A 161 13.38 -2.38 -11.17
C LEU A 161 12.31 -3.05 -10.30
N VAL A 162 12.50 -3.05 -8.98
CA VAL A 162 11.56 -3.67 -8.03
C VAL A 162 10.19 -2.97 -8.06
N GLN A 163 10.14 -1.66 -8.26
CA GLN A 163 8.89 -0.93 -8.39
C GLN A 163 8.16 -1.28 -9.69
N LYS A 164 8.86 -1.44 -10.81
CA LYS A 164 8.25 -1.87 -12.08
C LYS A 164 7.71 -3.29 -12.01
N GLU A 165 8.40 -4.19 -11.29
CA GLU A 165 7.99 -5.60 -11.17
C GLU A 165 6.82 -5.77 -10.19
N PHE A 166 6.84 -5.08 -9.04
CA PHE A 166 5.88 -5.30 -7.95
C PHE A 166 4.85 -4.17 -7.76
N GLY A 167 4.85 -3.18 -8.66
CA GLY A 167 4.01 -1.97 -8.57
C GLY A 167 4.54 -0.96 -7.56
N GLU A 168 3.77 0.08 -7.24
CA GLU A 168 4.09 0.96 -6.11
C GLU A 168 3.69 0.32 -4.78
N ARG A 169 4.25 0.82 -3.66
CA ARG A 169 3.58 0.64 -2.37
C ARG A 169 2.18 1.23 -2.53
N PRO A 170 1.08 0.53 -2.16
CA PRO A 170 -0.18 1.23 -1.96
C PRO A 170 0.13 2.40 -1.03
N ASN A 171 -0.32 3.59 -1.42
CA ASN A 171 0.05 4.84 -0.76
C ASN A 171 -0.67 4.89 0.59
N ILE A 172 -0.17 4.13 1.56
CA ILE A 172 -0.70 4.11 2.93
C ILE A 172 -0.02 5.26 3.69
N VAL A 173 -0.28 6.50 3.28
CA VAL A 173 -0.21 7.61 4.23
C VAL A 173 -1.52 7.53 5.01
N ARG A 174 -1.57 6.60 5.97
CA ARG A 174 -2.74 6.49 6.84
C ARG A 174 -2.75 7.68 7.79
N ILE A 175 -3.75 8.54 7.66
CA ILE A 175 -3.89 9.74 8.48
C ILE A 175 -4.75 9.39 9.69
N SER A 176 -4.31 9.68 10.91
CA SER A 176 -5.23 9.67 12.07
C SER A 176 -6.26 10.79 11.90
N SER A 177 -7.54 10.44 11.77
CA SER A 177 -8.61 11.40 11.44
C SER A 177 -9.77 11.39 12.44
N ASN A 178 -10.09 12.56 13.00
CA ASN A 178 -11.29 12.73 13.83
C ASN A 178 -12.59 12.52 13.04
N LEU A 179 -12.57 12.70 11.72
CA LEU A 179 -13.71 12.37 10.86
C LEU A 179 -13.97 10.85 10.85
N ALA A 180 -12.91 10.03 10.82
CA ALA A 180 -13.06 8.57 10.92
C ALA A 180 -13.60 8.14 12.28
N THR A 181 -13.22 8.83 13.38
CA THR A 181 -13.83 8.60 14.70
C THR A 181 -15.33 8.83 14.69
N ILE A 182 -15.81 9.88 14.02
CA ILE A 182 -17.25 10.18 13.92
C ILE A 182 -17.97 9.15 13.06
N VAL A 183 -17.36 8.73 11.94
CA VAL A 183 -17.93 7.67 11.08
C VAL A 183 -18.06 6.35 11.85
N ASN A 184 -17.03 5.96 12.61
CA ASN A 184 -17.11 4.78 13.48
C ASN A 184 -18.18 4.88 14.56
N PHE A 185 -18.46 6.08 15.08
CA PHE A 185 -19.53 6.29 16.03
C PHE A 185 -20.88 6.10 15.34
N LEU A 186 -21.13 6.80 14.23
CA LEU A 186 -22.39 6.74 13.50
C LEU A 186 -22.70 5.31 13.01
N ALA A 187 -21.72 4.58 12.51
CA ALA A 187 -21.88 3.19 12.05
C ALA A 187 -22.26 2.20 13.17
N LYS A 188 -22.02 2.55 14.45
CA LYS A 188 -22.40 1.72 15.59
C LYS A 188 -23.79 2.03 16.14
N GLU A 189 -24.35 3.17 15.77
CA GLU A 189 -25.63 3.64 16.26
C GLU A 189 -26.80 3.07 15.43
N ASN A 190 -27.96 2.92 16.06
CA ASN A 190 -29.17 2.53 15.32
C ASN A 190 -29.79 3.77 14.66
N LEU A 191 -29.47 3.97 13.38
CA LEU A 191 -29.92 5.11 12.57
C LEU A 191 -31.38 5.01 12.09
N GLU A 192 -32.08 3.90 12.33
CA GLU A 192 -33.52 3.77 12.01
C GLU A 192 -34.41 4.40 13.09
N ASN A 193 -33.96 4.44 14.35
CA ASN A 193 -34.74 4.90 15.50
C ASN A 193 -34.14 6.15 16.15
N VAL A 194 -34.21 7.28 15.46
CA VAL A 194 -33.70 8.56 15.97
C VAL A 194 -34.60 9.09 17.09
N THR A 195 -34.15 8.95 18.34
CA THR A 195 -34.93 9.34 19.53
C THR A 195 -34.61 10.75 20.06
N ASN A 196 -33.58 11.40 19.54
CA ASN A 196 -33.08 12.69 20.02
C ASN A 196 -33.38 13.82 19.03
N HIS A 197 -34.66 14.17 18.91
CA HIS A 197 -35.06 15.34 18.12
C HIS A 197 -34.66 16.63 18.84
N VAL A 198 -33.77 17.39 18.21
CA VAL A 198 -33.42 18.75 18.63
C VAL A 198 -34.20 19.74 17.74
N PRO A 199 -34.97 20.68 18.31
CA PRO A 199 -35.72 21.64 17.51
C PRO A 199 -34.78 22.62 16.80
N LEU A 200 -34.70 22.48 15.48
CA LEU A 200 -33.90 23.33 14.61
C LEU A 200 -34.73 24.47 14.02
N ASN A 201 -34.08 25.58 13.68
CA ASN A 201 -34.72 26.64 12.91
C ASN A 201 -34.88 26.23 11.44
N GLU A 202 -35.89 25.40 11.16
CA GLU A 202 -36.19 24.84 9.83
C GLU A 202 -36.29 25.94 8.77
N TYR A 203 -36.99 27.04 9.08
CA TYR A 203 -37.12 28.20 8.19
C TYR A 203 -35.75 28.80 7.83
N GLY A 204 -34.85 28.95 8.80
CA GLY A 204 -33.50 29.48 8.55
C GLY A 204 -32.60 28.54 7.74
N ILE A 205 -32.82 27.23 7.86
CA ILE A 205 -32.10 26.22 7.06
C ILE A 205 -32.61 26.22 5.62
N GLU A 206 -33.92 26.27 5.42
CA GLU A 206 -34.54 26.31 4.09
C GLU A 206 -34.12 27.57 3.32
N GLU A 207 -34.17 28.74 3.96
CA GLU A 207 -33.68 29.99 3.37
C GLU A 207 -32.20 29.90 2.98
N LYS A 208 -31.38 29.18 3.75
CA LYS A 208 -29.96 28.94 3.41
C LYS A 208 -29.81 28.00 2.22
N ILE A 209 -30.64 26.96 2.10
CA ILE A 209 -30.63 26.02 0.96
C ILE A 209 -31.00 26.80 -0.32
N GLU A 210 -32.06 27.61 -0.25
CA GLU A 210 -32.48 28.47 -1.36
C GLU A 210 -31.40 29.49 -1.74
N PHE A 211 -30.86 30.24 -0.77
CA PHE A 211 -29.81 31.24 -1.00
C PHE A 211 -28.55 30.67 -1.67
N ASN A 212 -28.24 29.40 -1.39
CA ASN A 212 -27.09 28.71 -1.99
C ASN A 212 -27.45 27.90 -3.24
N ASN A 213 -28.65 28.01 -3.80
CA ASN A 213 -29.10 27.26 -4.99
C ASN A 213 -28.97 25.74 -4.81
N LEU A 214 -29.46 25.20 -3.69
CA LEU A 214 -29.38 23.77 -3.34
C LEU A 214 -30.76 23.09 -3.26
N MET A 215 -31.81 23.74 -3.76
CA MET A 215 -33.20 23.25 -3.63
C MET A 215 -33.41 21.87 -4.28
N ASP A 216 -32.74 21.58 -5.39
CA ASP A 216 -32.89 20.31 -6.12
C ASP A 216 -32.46 19.09 -5.29
N ILE A 217 -31.63 19.28 -4.26
CA ILE A 217 -31.18 18.21 -3.36
C ILE A 217 -31.75 18.33 -1.95
N LYS A 218 -32.74 19.21 -1.73
CA LYS A 218 -33.36 19.42 -0.42
C LYS A 218 -33.91 18.13 0.16
N GLU A 219 -34.82 17.48 -0.55
CA GLU A 219 -35.51 16.27 -0.07
C GLU A 219 -34.55 15.08 0.02
N SER A 220 -33.76 14.84 -1.04
CA SER A 220 -32.87 13.68 -1.15
C SER A 220 -31.64 13.74 -0.26
N THR A 221 -31.34 14.88 0.35
CA THR A 221 -30.11 15.05 1.13
C THR A 221 -30.36 15.82 2.42
N PHE A 222 -30.84 17.05 2.37
CA PHE A 222 -31.01 17.82 3.60
C PHE A 222 -32.09 17.24 4.50
N ASP A 223 -33.30 17.04 4.00
CA ASP A 223 -34.43 16.52 4.80
C ASP A 223 -34.14 15.07 5.26
N ALA A 224 -33.50 14.27 4.42
CA ALA A 224 -33.12 12.89 4.72
C ALA A 224 -32.11 12.76 5.88
N TYR A 225 -31.13 13.67 5.98
CA TYR A 225 -30.02 13.52 6.94
C TYR A 225 -30.05 14.53 8.10
N ILE A 226 -30.88 15.57 8.06
CA ILE A 226 -30.94 16.58 9.13
C ILE A 226 -31.46 16.00 10.46
N ILE A 227 -32.28 14.95 10.38
CA ILE A 227 -32.83 14.25 11.56
C ILE A 227 -31.73 13.77 12.52
N TYR A 228 -30.53 13.48 12.02
CA TYR A 228 -29.40 12.99 12.80
C TYR A 228 -28.62 14.08 13.55
N TYR A 229 -29.01 15.36 13.42
CA TYR A 229 -28.32 16.49 14.06
C TYR A 229 -28.13 16.28 15.57
N GLY A 230 -29.17 15.82 16.28
CA GLY A 230 -29.13 15.62 17.73
C GLY A 230 -28.15 14.52 18.16
N MET A 231 -27.87 13.54 17.31
CA MET A 231 -26.88 12.50 17.60
C MET A 231 -25.46 13.06 17.55
N LEU A 232 -25.15 13.84 16.49
CA LEU A 232 -23.85 14.50 16.37
C LEU A 232 -23.63 15.56 17.44
N ASP A 233 -24.68 16.27 17.86
CA ASP A 233 -24.59 17.28 18.92
C ASP A 233 -24.11 16.65 20.24
N LYS A 234 -24.66 15.49 20.61
CA LYS A 234 -24.20 14.73 21.80
C LYS A 234 -22.73 14.31 21.69
N LEU A 235 -22.32 13.77 20.54
CA LEU A 235 -20.94 13.36 20.31
C LEU A 235 -19.97 14.56 20.43
N TYR A 236 -20.34 15.69 19.86
CA TYR A 236 -19.51 16.89 19.94
C TYR A 236 -19.44 17.48 21.34
N GLU A 237 -20.52 17.39 22.14
CA GLU A 237 -20.47 17.75 23.56
C GLU A 237 -19.48 16.87 24.33
N GLU A 238 -19.43 15.56 24.06
CA GLU A 238 -18.44 14.66 24.67
C GLU A 238 -17.01 15.07 24.31
N PHE A 239 -16.74 15.37 23.04
CA PHE A 239 -15.42 15.86 22.61
C PHE A 239 -15.01 17.17 23.29
N ILE A 240 -15.97 18.06 23.54
CA ILE A 240 -15.75 19.32 24.27
C ILE A 240 -15.45 19.03 25.74
N ARG A 241 -16.19 18.11 26.38
CA ARG A 241 -15.95 17.70 27.78
C ARG A 241 -14.57 17.08 27.99
N GLU A 242 -14.05 16.36 26.99
CA GLU A 242 -12.68 15.84 26.99
C GLU A 242 -11.60 16.94 26.90
N GLY A 243 -11.96 18.20 26.65
CA GLY A 243 -11.02 19.31 26.56
C GLY A 243 -10.16 19.29 25.29
N THR A 244 -10.60 18.59 24.24
CA THR A 244 -9.83 18.40 23.00
C THR A 244 -10.31 19.31 21.87
N ASN A 245 -9.44 19.60 20.90
CA ASN A 245 -9.79 20.37 19.70
C ASN A 245 -10.49 19.54 18.62
N LYS A 246 -11.04 18.35 18.95
CA LYS A 246 -11.60 17.40 17.98
C LYS A 246 -12.71 18.03 17.15
N THR A 247 -13.75 18.56 17.79
CA THR A 247 -14.89 19.23 17.13
C THR A 247 -14.43 20.39 16.23
N LEU A 248 -13.52 21.24 16.74
CA LEU A 248 -12.98 22.35 15.96
C LEU A 248 -12.21 21.86 14.73
N SER A 249 -11.37 20.85 14.89
CA SER A 249 -10.54 20.30 13.80
C SER A 249 -11.37 19.67 12.70
N VAL A 250 -12.47 18.99 13.04
CA VAL A 250 -13.41 18.39 12.09
C VAL A 250 -14.03 19.47 11.22
N PHE A 251 -14.61 20.51 11.83
CA PHE A 251 -15.23 21.59 11.06
C PHE A 251 -14.21 22.39 10.25
N ARG A 252 -13.00 22.61 10.76
CA ARG A 252 -11.92 23.26 10.00
C ARG A 252 -11.51 22.44 8.78
N LYS A 253 -11.46 21.10 8.91
CA LYS A 253 -11.14 20.21 7.80
C LYS A 253 -12.23 20.24 6.73
N ILE A 254 -13.50 20.10 7.10
CA ILE A 254 -14.63 20.18 6.15
C ILE A 254 -14.67 21.56 5.48
N ALA A 255 -14.51 22.64 6.25
CA ALA A 255 -14.43 23.99 5.70
C ALA A 255 -13.28 24.14 4.70
N SER A 256 -12.12 23.54 4.94
CA SER A 256 -11.00 23.57 4.00
C SER A 256 -11.30 22.86 2.66
N PHE A 257 -12.15 21.83 2.68
CA PHE A 257 -12.61 21.20 1.43
C PHE A 257 -13.54 22.13 0.66
N TYR A 258 -14.46 22.79 1.37
CA TYR A 258 -15.35 23.78 0.78
C TYR A 258 -14.58 25.00 0.23
N GLU A 259 -13.59 25.52 0.96
CA GLU A 259 -12.76 26.66 0.52
C GLU A 259 -12.07 26.38 -0.84
N LYS A 260 -11.60 25.15 -1.05
CA LYS A 260 -11.03 24.73 -2.34
C LYS A 260 -12.05 24.71 -3.48
N GLU A 261 -13.31 24.38 -3.18
CA GLU A 261 -14.40 24.35 -4.17
C GLU A 261 -14.88 25.76 -4.54
N ILE A 262 -14.91 26.71 -3.61
CA ILE A 262 -15.38 28.08 -3.86
C ILE A 262 -14.54 28.82 -4.91
N VAL A 263 -13.26 28.47 -5.02
CA VAL A 263 -12.35 29.06 -6.02
C VAL A 263 -12.81 28.74 -7.45
N ASN A 264 -13.46 27.59 -7.65
CA ASN A 264 -13.95 27.19 -8.95
C ASN A 264 -15.33 27.83 -9.24
N LYS A 265 -15.36 28.83 -10.12
CA LYS A 265 -16.58 29.57 -10.46
C LYS A 265 -17.46 28.88 -11.50
N ASP A 266 -16.92 27.89 -12.21
CA ASP A 266 -17.59 27.25 -13.34
C ASP A 266 -18.46 26.05 -12.92
N ILE A 267 -18.44 25.71 -11.63
CA ILE A 267 -19.14 24.56 -11.05
C ILE A 267 -20.34 25.03 -10.20
N SER A 268 -21.47 24.33 -10.32
CA SER A 268 -22.69 24.62 -9.57
C SER A 268 -22.50 24.40 -8.06
N ASN A 269 -23.34 25.02 -7.23
CA ASN A 269 -23.25 24.79 -5.78
C ASN A 269 -23.64 23.36 -5.37
N ILE A 270 -24.48 22.70 -6.16
CA ILE A 270 -24.83 21.28 -5.98
C ILE A 270 -23.61 20.40 -6.23
N ASP A 271 -22.91 20.59 -7.34
CA ASP A 271 -21.69 19.84 -7.65
C ASP A 271 -20.60 20.09 -6.60
N LYS A 272 -20.46 21.34 -6.12
CA LYS A 272 -19.55 21.66 -5.00
C LYS A 272 -19.91 20.89 -3.74
N PHE A 273 -21.21 20.74 -3.44
CA PHE A 273 -21.66 19.96 -2.29
C PHE A 273 -21.24 18.48 -2.42
N PHE A 274 -21.47 17.87 -3.58
CA PHE A 274 -21.05 16.49 -3.84
C PHE A 274 -19.53 16.31 -3.87
N ASN A 275 -18.77 17.29 -4.37
CA ASN A 275 -17.31 17.27 -4.30
C ASN A 275 -16.81 17.30 -2.85
N ILE A 276 -17.48 18.02 -1.95
CA ILE A 276 -17.15 18.01 -0.52
C ILE A 276 -17.42 16.62 0.07
N LEU A 277 -18.56 15.99 -0.26
CA LEU A 277 -18.86 14.62 0.18
C LEU A 277 -17.73 13.66 -0.26
N GLY A 278 -17.37 13.65 -1.54
CA GLY A 278 -16.30 12.81 -2.06
C GLY A 278 -14.97 13.05 -1.36
N LYS A 279 -14.59 14.31 -1.12
CA LYS A 279 -13.34 14.65 -0.40
C LYS A 279 -13.35 14.24 1.07
N VAL A 280 -14.49 14.34 1.74
CA VAL A 280 -14.63 13.86 3.13
C VAL A 280 -14.54 12.34 3.16
N GLN A 281 -15.20 11.65 2.24
CA GLN A 281 -15.15 10.18 2.12
C GLN A 281 -13.73 9.68 1.82
N GLU A 282 -13.06 10.25 0.82
CA GLU A 282 -11.66 9.94 0.49
C GLU A 282 -10.77 10.12 1.73
N HIS A 283 -10.90 11.25 2.43
CA HIS A 283 -10.10 11.53 3.62
C HIS A 283 -10.41 10.60 4.81
N VAL A 284 -11.64 10.10 4.93
CA VAL A 284 -12.01 9.10 5.94
C VAL A 284 -11.45 7.73 5.58
N MET A 285 -11.56 7.31 4.31
CA MET A 285 -11.06 6.01 3.83
C MET A 285 -9.53 5.90 3.88
N GLU A 286 -8.82 7.04 3.84
CA GLU A 286 -7.38 7.11 4.08
C GLU A 286 -6.99 6.91 5.55
N SER A 287 -7.93 6.89 6.51
CA SER A 287 -7.61 6.85 7.95
C SER A 287 -7.37 5.45 8.51
N ASP A 288 -6.33 5.26 9.34
CA ASP A 288 -6.10 4.01 10.08
C ASP A 288 -7.08 3.79 11.24
N MET A 289 -7.72 4.86 11.70
CA MET A 289 -8.72 4.77 12.76
C MET A 289 -10.05 4.20 12.28
N LEU A 290 -10.30 4.09 10.97
CA LEU A 290 -11.58 3.62 10.43
C LEU A 290 -11.73 2.12 10.67
N SER A 291 -12.87 1.71 11.22
CA SER A 291 -13.21 0.30 11.41
C SER A 291 -13.60 -0.35 10.07
N GLU A 292 -13.66 -1.67 10.00
CA GLU A 292 -14.21 -2.38 8.84
C GLU A 292 -15.71 -2.09 8.73
N ILE A 293 -16.07 -1.10 7.90
CA ILE A 293 -17.43 -0.62 7.66
C ILE A 293 -17.69 -0.70 6.14
N PRO A 294 -18.85 -1.21 5.69
CA PRO A 294 -19.24 -1.22 4.28
C PRO A 294 -19.23 0.17 3.64
N GLU A 295 -18.97 0.24 2.33
CA GLU A 295 -18.88 1.52 1.62
C GLU A 295 -20.20 2.31 1.66
N GLU A 296 -21.34 1.61 1.58
CA GLU A 296 -22.67 2.22 1.64
C GLU A 296 -22.93 2.88 3.00
N GLU A 297 -22.47 2.27 4.09
CA GLU A 297 -22.57 2.83 5.44
C GLU A 297 -21.65 4.05 5.61
N ILE A 298 -20.44 4.02 5.02
CA ILE A 298 -19.52 5.16 5.03
C ILE A 298 -20.13 6.34 4.28
N ASP A 299 -20.66 6.14 3.08
CA ASP A 299 -21.33 7.21 2.29
C ASP A 299 -22.47 7.84 3.09
N MET A 300 -23.31 7.00 3.71
CA MET A 300 -24.40 7.47 4.58
C MET A 300 -23.87 8.32 5.74
N CYS A 301 -22.85 7.86 6.47
CA CYS A 301 -22.25 8.60 7.57
C CYS A 301 -21.64 9.93 7.13
N VAL A 302 -20.96 9.95 5.98
CA VAL A 302 -20.36 11.16 5.41
C VAL A 302 -21.43 12.19 5.06
N ARG A 303 -22.56 11.77 4.49
CA ARG A 303 -23.70 12.66 4.22
C ARG A 303 -24.26 13.30 5.48
N ILE A 304 -24.43 12.53 6.56
CA ILE A 304 -24.84 13.04 7.87
C ILE A 304 -23.89 14.13 8.36
N ILE A 305 -22.57 13.87 8.31
CA ILE A 305 -21.54 14.82 8.78
C ILE A 305 -21.54 16.12 7.97
N VAL A 306 -21.63 16.03 6.64
CA VAL A 306 -21.57 17.21 5.76
C VAL A 306 -22.86 18.04 5.86
N VAL A 307 -24.03 17.40 5.97
CA VAL A 307 -25.29 18.09 6.25
C VAL A 307 -25.24 18.81 7.60
N ASP A 308 -24.72 18.17 8.65
CA ASP A 308 -24.52 18.82 9.95
C ASP A 308 -23.58 20.04 9.86
N ALA A 309 -22.46 19.91 9.14
CA ALA A 309 -21.55 21.03 8.90
C ALA A 309 -22.23 22.18 8.14
N PHE A 310 -23.14 21.88 7.21
CA PHE A 310 -23.98 22.88 6.54
C PHE A 310 -24.91 23.56 7.53
N VAL A 311 -25.69 22.79 8.30
CA VAL A 311 -26.64 23.31 9.29
C VAL A 311 -25.90 24.23 10.27
N ARG A 312 -24.75 23.81 10.81
CA ARG A 312 -23.88 24.59 11.73
C ARG A 312 -23.12 25.76 11.09
N CYS A 313 -23.45 26.14 9.86
CA CYS A 313 -22.87 27.26 9.12
C CYS A 313 -21.34 27.18 8.98
N LYS A 314 -20.79 25.97 8.84
CA LYS A 314 -19.34 25.75 8.62
C LYS A 314 -18.98 25.71 7.14
N ILE A 315 -19.96 25.41 6.30
CA ILE A 315 -19.88 25.43 4.84
C ILE A 315 -21.11 26.14 4.27
N PHE A 316 -20.96 26.65 3.04
CA PHE A 316 -21.94 27.48 2.34
C PHE A 316 -22.28 28.80 3.06
N LYS A 317 -22.73 29.80 2.30
CA LYS A 317 -22.94 31.14 2.84
C LYS A 317 -24.21 31.16 3.70
N ASN A 318 -24.18 31.90 4.81
CA ASN A 318 -25.34 32.14 5.65
C ASN A 318 -25.95 33.50 5.27
N PRO A 319 -27.23 33.57 4.82
CA PRO A 319 -27.87 34.83 4.42
C PRO A 319 -28.11 35.82 5.57
N ARG A 320 -28.22 35.36 6.83
CA ARG A 320 -28.59 36.20 7.98
C ARG A 320 -27.48 36.48 8.99
N GLY A 321 -26.32 35.83 8.86
CA GLY A 321 -25.16 36.05 9.75
C GLY A 321 -25.32 35.60 11.21
N TYR A 322 -26.37 34.83 11.57
CA TYR A 322 -26.53 34.29 12.93
C TYR A 322 -25.51 33.19 13.26
N THR A 323 -25.08 33.13 14.53
CA THR A 323 -24.11 32.15 15.05
C THR A 323 -24.73 30.87 15.63
N HIS A 324 -26.05 30.82 15.85
CA HIS A 324 -26.73 29.68 16.47
C HIS A 324 -27.94 29.21 15.64
N VAL A 325 -28.00 27.90 15.42
CA VAL A 325 -28.94 27.23 14.50
C VAL A 325 -30.03 26.45 15.28
N ALA A 326 -29.75 26.17 16.56
CA ALA A 326 -30.72 25.61 17.49
C ALA A 326 -31.58 26.72 18.10
N THR A 327 -32.89 26.48 18.14
CA THR A 327 -33.86 27.32 18.85
C THR A 327 -33.66 27.09 20.36
N LYS A 328 -33.49 28.17 21.13
CA LYS A 328 -33.40 28.09 22.61
C LYS A 328 -34.72 27.65 23.24
#